data_AF-F4QBL3-F1
#
_entry.id   AF-F4QBL3-F1
#
_cell.length_a   1.000
_cell.length_b   1.000
_cell.length_c   1.000
_cell.angle_alpha   90.00
_cell.angle_beta   90.00
_cell.angle_gamma   90.00
#
_symmetry.space_group_name_H-M   'P 1'
#
loop_
_entity.id
_entity.type
_entity.pdbx_description
1 polymer ?
#
loop_
_entity_poly.entity_id
_entity_poly.type
_entity_poly.pdbx_seq_one_letter_code
_entity_poly.pdbx_strand_id
1 'polypeptide(L)' 'MPNSKTFLEKRYNDDLELEDAVQTALITLKEGFETQMTESNMELAMIGADKKFKILTSSQIGDYLQNL' A
#
# COMPACT_ATOMS: atom_id res chain seq x y z
N MET A 1 -1.89 8.27 18.83
CA MET A 1 -2.01 8.35 17.36
C MET A 1 -0.82 7.61 16.78
N PRO A 2 -1.01 6.47 16.10
CA PRO A 2 0.09 5.82 15.41
C PRO A 2 0.64 6.83 14.40
N ASN A 3 1.89 7.23 14.58
CA ASN A 3 2.52 8.21 13.74
C ASN A 3 2.92 7.47 12.46
N SER A 4 2.11 7.53 11.40
CA SER A 4 2.30 6.79 10.14
C SER A 4 3.72 6.94 9.61
N LYS A 5 4.35 8.10 9.83
CA LYS A 5 5.76 8.37 9.54
C LYS A 5 6.71 7.39 10.24
N THR A 6 6.56 7.18 11.55
CA THR A 6 7.41 6.26 12.32
C THR A 6 7.19 4.79 11.91
N PHE A 7 5.98 4.45 11.45
CA PHE A 7 5.68 3.09 10.98
C PHE A 7 6.37 2.80 9.64
N LEU A 8 6.35 3.76 8.72
CA LEU A 8 7.06 3.70 7.45
C LEU A 8 8.58 3.67 7.66
N GLU A 9 9.11 4.54 8.52
CA GLU A 9 10.55 4.59 8.84
C GLU A 9 11.08 3.26 9.39
N LYS A 10 10.27 2.50 10.13
CA LYS A 10 10.66 1.19 10.67
C LYS A 10 10.65 0.05 9.65
N ARG A 11 9.85 0.17 8.59
CA ARG A 11 9.68 -0.86 7.55
C ARG A 11 10.47 -0.55 6.27
N TYR A 12 10.88 0.70 6.11
CA TYR A 12 11.72 1.13 5.01
C TYR A 12 13.12 0.51 5.11
N ASN A 13 13.63 0.04 3.98
CA ASN A 13 15.01 -0.34 3.75
C ASN A 13 15.33 -0.18 2.25
N ASP A 14 16.61 -0.15 1.89
CA ASP A 14 17.03 0.16 0.51
C ASP A 14 16.82 -1.00 -0.49
N ASP A 15 16.64 -2.22 0.01
CA ASP A 15 16.37 -3.43 -0.79
C ASP A 15 14.88 -3.76 -0.87
N LEU A 16 14.00 -2.84 -0.45
CA LEU A 16 12.56 -3.05 -0.40
C LEU A 16 11.99 -3.23 -1.81
N GLU A 17 11.37 -4.38 -2.06
CA GLU A 17 10.69 -4.63 -3.32
C GLU A 17 9.41 -3.79 -3.44
N LEU A 18 9.00 -3.51 -4.68
CA LEU A 18 7.82 -2.69 -4.94
C LEU A 18 6.56 -3.31 -4.34
N GLU A 19 6.45 -4.64 -4.39
CA GLU A 19 5.37 -5.41 -3.78
C GLU A 19 5.33 -5.23 -2.25
N ASP A 20 6.47 -5.38 -1.57
CA ASP A 20 6.58 -5.20 -0.12
C ASP A 20 6.30 -3.75 0.31
N ALA A 21 6.69 -2.78 -0.52
CA ALA A 21 6.39 -1.37 -0.34
C ALA A 21 4.89 -1.09 -0.42
N VAL A 22 4.19 -1.69 -1.40
CA VAL A 22 2.73 -1.60 -1.53
C VAL A 22 2.04 -2.20 -0.31
N GLN A 23 2.47 -3.39 0.12
CA GLN A 23 1.90 -4.04 1.31
C GLN A 23 2.11 -3.19 2.57
N THR A 24 3.33 -2.66 2.77
CA THR A 24 3.65 -1.77 3.90
C THR A 24 2.79 -0.51 3.90
N ALA A 25 2.59 0.12 2.73
CA ALA A 25 1.75 1.30 2.60
C ALA A 25 0.29 0.99 2.95
N LEU A 26 -0.22 -0.17 2.49
CA LEU A 26 -1.58 -0.63 2.78
C LEU A 26 -1.80 -0.91 4.27
N ILE A 27 -0.87 -1.58 4.95
CA ILE A 27 -0.96 -1.80 6.41
C ILE A 27 -0.96 -0.46 7.15
N THR A 28 -0.07 0.46 6.74
CA THR A 28 0.03 1.80 7.35
C THR A 28 -1.29 2.57 7.22
N LEU A 29 -1.90 2.50 6.03
CA LEU A 29 -3.20 3.10 5.76
C LEU A 29 -4.29 2.43 6.61
N LYS A 30 -4.32 1.10 6.66
CA LYS A 30 -5.29 0.31 7.45
C LYS A 30 -5.25 0.63 8.93
N GLU A 31 -4.06 0.86 9.51
CA GLU A 31 -3.93 1.26 10.92
C GLU A 31 -4.41 2.71 11.18
N GLY A 32 -4.41 3.56 10.16
CA GLY A 32 -4.86 4.95 10.24
C GLY A 32 -6.31 5.18 9.85
N PHE A 33 -7.02 4.16 9.37
CA PHE A 33 -8.37 4.28 8.85
C PHE A 33 -9.36 3.55 9.76
N GLU A 34 -10.33 4.29 10.28
CA GLU A 34 -11.32 3.77 11.24
C GLU A 34 -12.35 2.84 10.59
N THR A 35 -12.49 2.88 9.26
CA THR A 35 -13.42 2.05 8.50
C THR A 35 -12.70 0.95 7.73
N GLN A 36 -13.43 -0.08 7.31
CA GLN A 36 -12.84 -1.17 6.53
C GLN A 36 -12.39 -0.67 5.15
N MET A 37 -11.12 -0.89 4.82
CA MET A 37 -10.61 -0.67 3.47
C MET A 37 -11.18 -1.69 2.49
N THR A 38 -11.72 -1.19 1.38
CA THR A 38 -12.27 -1.99 0.29
C THR A 38 -11.74 -1.47 -1.03
N GLU A 39 -11.73 -2.32 -2.05
CA GLU A 39 -11.33 -1.99 -3.42
C GLU A 39 -12.17 -0.90 -4.11
N SER A 40 -13.27 -0.49 -3.46
CA SER A 40 -14.21 0.54 -3.90
C SER A 40 -14.07 1.85 -3.14
N ASN A 41 -13.35 1.88 -2.01
CA ASN A 41 -13.12 3.10 -1.23
C ASN A 41 -11.68 3.61 -1.27
N MET A 42 -10.84 2.99 -2.11
CA MET A 42 -9.46 3.41 -2.32
C MET A 42 -9.06 3.30 -3.78
N GLU A 43 -8.01 4.03 -4.11
CA GLU A 43 -7.32 3.96 -5.39
C GLU A 43 -5.84 3.72 -5.11
N LEU A 44 -5.23 2.79 -5.85
CA LEU A 44 -3.81 2.52 -5.77
C LEU A 44 -3.17 2.72 -7.15
N ALA A 45 -1.98 3.29 -7.15
CA ALA A 45 -1.16 3.37 -8.34
C ALA A 45 0.31 3.15 -7.99
N MET A 46 1.04 2.52 -8.90
CA MET A 46 2.44 2.16 -8.74
C MET A 46 3.26 2.71 -9.90
N ILE A 47 4.50 3.12 -9.59
CA ILE A 47 5.51 3.48 -10.57
C ILE A 47 6.72 2.59 -10.31
N GLY A 48 7.00 1.68 -11.24
CA GLY A 48 8.15 0.79 -11.13
C GLY A 48 9.41 1.38 -11.76
N ALA A 49 10.45 0.54 -11.87
CA ALA A 49 11.69 0.90 -12.56
C ALA A 49 11.48 1.24 -14.05
N ASP A 50 10.37 0.79 -14.64
CA ASP A 50 9.94 1.16 -15.99
C ASP A 50 9.46 2.61 -16.11
N LYS A 51 9.36 3.34 -14.98
CA LYS A 51 8.89 4.72 -14.87
C LYS A 51 7.50 4.94 -15.46
N LYS A 52 6.69 3.88 -15.53
CA LYS A 52 5.30 3.96 -16.02
C LYS A 52 4.36 4.02 -14.84
N PHE A 53 3.50 5.03 -14.84
CA PHE A 53 2.39 5.12 -13.91
C PHE A 53 1.33 4.10 -14.29
N LYS A 54 1.08 3.15 -13.40
CA LYS A 54 0.06 2.11 -13.56
C LYS A 54 -0.94 2.26 -12.44
N ILE A 55 -2.20 2.52 -12.80
CA ILE A 55 -3.32 2.49 -11.87
C ILE A 55 -3.76 1.04 -11.73
N LEU A 56 -3.90 0.59 -10.48
CA LEU A 56 -4.36 -0.75 -10.16
C LEU A 56 -5.88 -0.81 -10.29
N THR A 57 -6.38 -1.89 -10.87
CA THR A 57 -7.82 -2.14 -10.96
C THR A 57 -8.38 -2.59 -9.61
N SER A 58 -9.67 -2.41 -9.37
CA SER A 58 -10.32 -2.88 -8.13
C SER A 58 -10.08 -4.37 -7.85
N SER A 59 -9.98 -5.22 -8.89
CA SER A 59 -9.62 -6.63 -8.70
C SER A 59 -8.23 -6.78 -8.08
N GLN A 60 -7.24 -6.08 -8.62
CA GLN A 60 -5.86 -6.14 -8.11
C GLN A 60 -5.77 -5.57 -6.70
N ILE A 61 -6.48 -4.47 -6.43
CA ILE A 61 -6.57 -3.91 -5.08
C ILE A 61 -7.18 -4.94 -4.13
N GLY A 62 -8.26 -5.62 -4.53
CA GLY A 62 -8.87 -6.70 -3.77
C GLY A 62 -7.89 -7.84 -3.47
N ASP A 63 -7.10 -8.25 -4.46
CA ASP A 63 -6.06 -9.27 -4.28
C ASP A 63 -4.97 -8.82 -3.29
N TYR A 64 -4.51 -7.57 -3.36
CA TYR A 64 -3.58 -7.02 -2.36
C TYR A 64 -4.21 -6.97 -0.97
N LEU A 65 -5.49 -6.59 -0.87
CA LEU A 65 -6.21 -6.54 0.42
C LEU A 65 -6.43 -7.93 1.03
N GLN A 66 -6.59 -8.97 0.21
CA GLN A 66 -6.71 -10.36 0.67
C GLN A 66 -5.37 -10.96 1.11
N ASN A 67 -4.26 -10.51 0.51
CA ASN A 67 -2.90 -10.96 0.82
C ASN A 67 -2.18 -10.08 1.86
N LEU A 68 -2.92 -9.20 2.55
CA LEU A 68 -2.41 -8.32 3.61
C LEU A 68 -2.14 -9.04 4.93
#